data_AF-A0A662RTA9-F1
#
_entry.id   AF-A0A662RTA9-F1
#
_cell.length_a   1.000
_cell.length_b   1.000
_cell.length_c   1.000
_cell.angle_alpha   90.00
_cell.angle_beta   90.00
_cell.angle_gamma   90.00
#
_symmetry.space_group_name_H-M   'P 1'
#
loop_
_entity.id
_entity.type
_entity.pdbx_description
1 polymer ?
#
loop_
_entity_poly.entity_id
_entity_poly.type
_entity_poly.pdbx_seq_one_letter_code
_entity_poly.pdbx_strand_id
1 'polypeptide(L)'
;MCIISGATFIIAALIDAVFFLNVLNMFTNDFIDAAMLLRMTYESTLMFIGYTILLFGMLSSAFSMLRDHRFKSNSKKLQIQFIILSSFIISFFIARTFVVLLSADINPACQLWMKGYRVHHFFFGIGLLVIGGWLGHFQHGRRLVTWISAGLYGGGLGLVVDEFGLLLTFGDYWAIQSYIFFVLISQFFLITLLFESYKVFNASRA
;
A
#
# COMPACT_ATOMS: atom_id res chain seq x y z
N MET A 1 -21.52 38.62 -33.04
CA MET A 1 -21.02 37.27 -32.65
C MET A 1 -20.00 37.43 -31.52
N CYS A 2 -20.37 37.30 -30.24
CA CYS A 2 -19.38 37.24 -29.15
C CYS A 2 -19.94 36.67 -27.84
N ILE A 3 -21.21 36.92 -27.52
CA ILE A 3 -21.82 36.54 -26.23
C ILE A 3 -22.05 35.02 -26.10
N ILE A 4 -22.35 34.33 -27.22
CA ILE A 4 -22.66 32.89 -27.22
C ILE A 4 -21.43 32.03 -26.90
N SER A 5 -20.22 32.49 -27.22
CA SER A 5 -18.98 31.72 -26.97
C SER A 5 -18.49 31.78 -25.51
N GLY A 6 -18.79 32.89 -24.80
CA GLY A 6 -18.43 33.04 -23.40
C GLY A 6 -19.34 32.22 -22.48
N ALA A 7 -20.65 32.20 -22.78
CA ALA A 7 -21.61 31.43 -22.03
C ALA A 7 -21.35 29.91 -22.13
N THR A 8 -21.00 29.40 -23.32
CA THR A 8 -20.66 27.99 -23.49
C THR A 8 -19.37 27.59 -22.77
N PHE A 9 -18.37 28.47 -22.72
CA PHE A 9 -17.12 28.22 -21.99
C PHE A 9 -17.34 28.19 -20.48
N ILE A 10 -18.13 29.14 -19.94
CA ILE A 10 -18.48 29.17 -18.51
C ILE A 10 -19.28 27.93 -18.13
N ILE A 11 -20.27 27.55 -18.96
CA ILE A 11 -21.08 26.34 -18.73
C ILE A 11 -20.21 25.08 -18.77
N ALA A 12 -19.30 24.96 -19.74
CA ALA A 12 -18.38 23.83 -19.82
C ALA A 12 -17.45 23.75 -18.59
N ALA A 13 -16.88 24.88 -18.15
CA ALA A 13 -16.06 24.94 -16.95
C ALA A 13 -16.86 24.62 -15.67
N LEU A 14 -18.13 25.03 -15.59
CA LEU A 14 -19.00 24.70 -14.46
C LEU A 14 -19.35 23.21 -14.44
N ILE A 15 -19.62 22.62 -15.60
CA ILE A 15 -19.87 21.16 -15.73
C ILE A 15 -18.62 20.38 -15.32
N ASP A 16 -17.44 20.81 -15.76
CA ASP A 16 -16.17 20.17 -15.43
C ASP A 16 -15.85 20.29 -13.93
N ALA A 17 -16.14 21.46 -13.33
CA ALA A 17 -16.01 21.69 -11.90
C ALA A 17 -17.00 20.86 -11.07
N VAL A 18 -18.26 20.74 -11.50
CA VAL A 18 -19.28 19.91 -10.81
C VAL A 18 -18.94 18.43 -10.95
N PHE A 19 -18.45 17.99 -12.12
CA PHE A 19 -17.96 16.62 -12.30
C PHE A 19 -16.77 16.34 -11.38
N PHE A 20 -15.79 17.24 -11.34
CA PHE A 20 -14.65 17.13 -10.44
C PHE A 20 -15.07 17.10 -8.97
N LEU A 21 -16.01 17.96 -8.55
CA LEU A 21 -16.54 17.97 -7.18
C LEU A 21 -17.33 16.71 -6.84
N ASN A 22 -18.09 16.16 -7.77
CA ASN A 22 -18.80 14.90 -7.56
C ASN A 22 -17.85 13.71 -7.46
N VAL A 23 -16.82 13.67 -8.32
CA VAL A 23 -15.73 12.70 -8.22
C VAL A 23 -15.02 12.85 -6.87
N LEU A 24 -14.67 14.08 -6.50
CA LEU A 24 -14.03 14.37 -5.22
C LEU A 24 -14.91 13.92 -4.05
N ASN A 25 -16.20 14.23 -4.06
CA ASN A 25 -17.16 13.82 -3.03
C ASN A 25 -17.32 12.31 -2.92
N MET A 26 -17.37 11.60 -4.05
CA MET A 26 -17.38 10.13 -4.07
C MET A 26 -16.07 9.58 -3.47
N PHE A 27 -14.93 10.19 -3.77
CA PHE A 27 -13.64 9.81 -3.20
C PHE A 27 -13.42 10.27 -1.76
N THR A 28 -14.11 11.30 -1.26
CA THR A 28 -13.95 11.74 0.14
C THR A 28 -14.98 11.10 1.05
N ASN A 29 -16.26 11.09 0.70
CA ASN A 29 -17.30 10.61 1.61
C ASN A 29 -17.23 9.08 1.76
N ASP A 30 -17.19 8.32 0.66
CA ASP A 30 -17.13 6.86 0.73
C ASP A 30 -15.82 6.37 1.38
N PHE A 31 -14.71 7.10 1.18
CA PHE A 31 -13.43 6.77 1.83
C PHE A 31 -13.37 7.18 3.30
N ILE A 32 -13.97 8.32 3.67
CA ILE A 32 -14.10 8.69 5.08
C ILE A 32 -14.97 7.66 5.78
N ASP A 33 -16.07 7.23 5.18
CA ASP A 33 -16.92 6.17 5.72
C ASP A 33 -16.15 4.85 5.84
N ALA A 34 -15.38 4.46 4.82
CA ALA A 34 -14.52 3.28 4.89
C ALA A 34 -13.42 3.39 5.96
N ALA A 35 -12.84 4.57 6.18
CA ALA A 35 -11.86 4.80 7.22
C ALA A 35 -12.49 4.89 8.63
N MET A 36 -13.76 5.30 8.73
CA MET A 36 -14.55 5.18 9.95
C MET A 36 -14.87 3.71 10.27
N LEU A 37 -15.05 2.85 9.27
CA LEU A 37 -15.09 1.39 9.47
C LEU A 37 -13.77 0.84 10.01
N LEU A 38 -12.65 1.51 9.72
CA LEU A 38 -11.34 1.21 10.29
C LEU A 38 -11.16 1.74 11.73
N ARG A 39 -12.21 2.33 12.34
CA ARG A 39 -12.24 2.91 13.70
C ARG A 39 -11.14 3.94 13.96
N MET A 40 -10.67 4.60 12.91
CA MET A 40 -9.72 5.71 13.04
C MET A 40 -10.47 6.99 13.43
N THR A 41 -9.84 7.84 14.24
CA THR A 41 -10.36 9.19 14.52
C THR A 41 -10.36 10.05 13.25
N TYR A 42 -11.23 11.06 13.18
CA TYR A 42 -11.34 11.94 12.00
C TYR A 42 -9.99 12.54 11.57
N GLU A 43 -9.22 13.06 12.52
CA GLU A 43 -7.89 13.63 12.27
C GLU A 43 -6.92 12.58 11.72
N SER A 44 -6.88 11.40 12.34
CA SER A 44 -6.02 10.30 11.87
C SER A 44 -6.44 9.77 10.50
N THR A 45 -7.74 9.78 10.20
CA THR A 45 -8.29 9.41 8.89
C THR A 45 -7.81 10.36 7.81
N LEU A 46 -7.92 11.66 8.03
CA LEU A 46 -7.45 12.67 7.07
C LEU A 46 -5.95 12.54 6.81
N MET A 47 -5.15 12.38 7.87
CA MET A 47 -3.70 12.17 7.74
C MET A 47 -3.38 10.89 6.96
N PHE A 48 -4.08 9.79 7.23
CA PHE A 48 -3.88 8.51 6.56
C PHE A 48 -4.27 8.57 5.08
N ILE A 49 -5.36 9.25 4.73
CA ILE A 49 -5.79 9.47 3.34
C ILE A 49 -4.75 10.31 2.61
N GLY A 50 -4.33 11.44 3.17
CA GLY A 50 -3.31 12.30 2.58
C GLY A 50 -1.99 11.56 2.35
N TYR A 51 -1.57 10.75 3.33
CA TYR A 51 -0.42 9.87 3.19
C TYR A 51 -0.57 8.86 2.06
N THR A 52 -1.72 8.18 1.98
CA THR A 52 -1.99 7.16 0.95
C THR A 52 -1.95 7.74 -0.46
N ILE A 53 -2.50 8.94 -0.66
CA ILE A 53 -2.45 9.66 -1.95
C ILE A 53 -1.00 9.95 -2.34
N LEU A 54 -0.20 10.48 -1.41
CA LEU A 54 1.21 10.77 -1.65
C LEU A 54 2.02 9.50 -1.95
N LEU A 55 1.82 8.46 -1.15
CA LEU A 55 2.45 7.15 -1.34
C LEU A 55 2.15 6.58 -2.73
N PHE A 56 0.88 6.58 -3.14
CA PHE A 56 0.48 6.07 -4.45
C PHE A 56 1.01 6.91 -5.60
N GLY A 57 0.99 8.25 -5.47
CA GLY A 57 1.57 9.16 -6.47
C GLY A 57 3.07 8.91 -6.68
N MET A 58 3.83 8.77 -5.60
CA MET A 58 5.27 8.50 -5.67
C MET A 58 5.56 7.08 -6.17
N LEU A 59 4.77 6.09 -5.77
CA LEU A 59 4.89 4.71 -6.27
C LEU A 59 4.59 4.63 -7.78
N SER A 60 3.58 5.35 -8.26
CA SER A 60 3.23 5.47 -9.68
C SER A 60 4.38 6.09 -10.49
N SER A 61 5.06 7.09 -9.94
CA SER A 61 6.26 7.67 -10.56
C SER A 61 7.38 6.63 -10.74
N ALA A 62 7.69 5.86 -9.69
CA ALA A 62 8.68 4.77 -9.77
C ALA A 62 8.26 3.67 -10.76
N PHE A 63 6.96 3.33 -10.81
CA PHE A 63 6.42 2.36 -11.77
C PHE A 63 6.59 2.84 -13.23
N SER A 64 6.32 4.12 -13.50
CA SER A 64 6.54 4.73 -14.81
C SER A 64 7.98 4.55 -15.27
N MET A 65 8.94 4.76 -14.37
CA MET A 65 10.37 4.59 -14.67
C MET A 65 10.75 3.12 -14.91
N LEU A 66 10.13 2.17 -14.19
CA LEU A 66 10.34 0.74 -14.41
C LEU A 66 9.80 0.22 -15.75
N ARG A 67 8.75 0.87 -16.27
CA ARG A 67 8.15 0.53 -17.57
C ARG A 67 8.97 1.07 -18.75
N ASP A 68 9.71 2.14 -18.56
CA ASP A 68 10.52 2.74 -19.61
C ASP A 68 11.78 1.90 -19.90
N HIS A 69 11.92 1.49 -21.17
CA HIS A 69 13.03 0.67 -21.66
C HIS A 69 14.41 1.33 -21.44
N ARG A 70 14.47 2.66 -21.37
CA ARG A 70 15.69 3.45 -21.12
C ARG A 70 16.41 3.05 -19.84
N PHE A 71 15.66 2.60 -18.82
CA PHE A 71 16.20 2.29 -17.48
C PHE A 71 16.30 0.79 -17.19
N LYS A 72 15.99 -0.07 -18.17
CA LYS A 72 15.80 -1.52 -17.95
C LYS A 72 17.10 -2.26 -17.56
N SER A 73 18.26 -1.83 -18.04
CA SER A 73 19.55 -2.49 -17.76
C SER A 73 20.00 -2.33 -16.30
N ASN A 74 19.75 -1.17 -15.70
CA ASN A 74 20.25 -0.78 -14.37
C ASN A 74 19.19 -0.79 -13.26
N SER A 75 17.97 -1.25 -13.53
CA SER A 75 16.83 -1.15 -12.59
C SER A 75 16.59 -2.39 -11.70
N LYS A 76 17.52 -3.36 -11.63
CA LYS A 76 17.29 -4.60 -10.85
C LYS A 76 16.96 -4.30 -9.38
N LYS A 77 17.76 -3.47 -8.70
CA LYS A 77 17.54 -3.11 -7.29
C LYS A 77 16.22 -2.35 -7.10
N LEU A 78 15.93 -1.43 -8.01
CA LEU A 78 14.69 -0.67 -8.04
C LEU A 78 13.45 -1.58 -8.18
N GLN A 79 13.51 -2.58 -9.07
CA GLN A 79 12.43 -3.58 -9.24
C GLN A 79 12.17 -4.35 -7.94
N ILE A 80 13.24 -4.77 -7.24
CA ILE A 80 13.13 -5.51 -5.98
C ILE A 80 12.45 -4.65 -4.90
N GLN A 81 12.92 -3.42 -4.71
CA GLN A 81 12.33 -2.49 -3.74
C GLN A 81 10.87 -2.18 -4.07
N PHE A 82 10.55 -2.01 -5.35
CA PHE A 82 9.18 -1.76 -5.81
C PHE A 82 8.25 -2.93 -5.47
N ILE A 83 8.70 -4.17 -5.71
CA ILE A 83 7.94 -5.38 -5.39
C ILE A 83 7.76 -5.48 -3.87
N ILE A 84 8.80 -5.29 -3.06
CA ILE A 84 8.70 -5.34 -1.59
C ILE A 84 7.66 -4.33 -1.09
N LEU A 85 7.75 -3.07 -1.50
CA LEU A 85 6.81 -2.03 -1.07
C LEU A 85 5.38 -2.33 -1.54
N SER A 86 5.21 -2.74 -2.80
CA SER A 86 3.88 -3.05 -3.33
C SER A 86 3.24 -4.24 -2.61
N SER A 87 3.98 -5.33 -2.42
CA SER A 87 3.50 -6.51 -1.69
C SER A 87 3.23 -6.20 -0.21
N PHE A 88 4.05 -5.35 0.42
CA PHE A 88 3.80 -4.86 1.78
C PHE A 88 2.46 -4.11 1.89
N ILE A 89 2.23 -3.14 0.99
CA ILE A 89 0.99 -2.36 0.97
C ILE A 89 -0.22 -3.28 0.75
N ILE A 90 -0.16 -4.11 -0.30
CA ILE A 90 -1.27 -4.99 -0.68
C ILE A 90 -1.62 -5.95 0.46
N SER A 91 -0.63 -6.61 1.06
CA SER A 91 -0.86 -7.57 2.14
C SER A 91 -1.45 -6.93 3.39
N PHE A 92 -0.98 -5.74 3.78
CA PHE A 92 -1.54 -4.98 4.91
C PHE A 92 -3.01 -4.64 4.68
N PHE A 93 -3.37 -4.10 3.51
CA PHE A 93 -4.77 -3.77 3.21
C PHE A 93 -5.66 -5.01 3.07
N ILE A 94 -5.14 -6.11 2.54
CA ILE A 94 -5.86 -7.40 2.53
C ILE A 94 -6.15 -7.85 3.96
N ALA A 95 -5.15 -7.84 4.84
CA ALA A 95 -5.31 -8.23 6.24
C ALA A 95 -6.32 -7.35 6.98
N ARG A 96 -6.26 -6.02 6.80
CA ARG A 96 -7.29 -5.10 7.32
C ARG A 96 -8.69 -5.36 6.79
N THR A 97 -8.81 -5.64 5.50
CA THR A 97 -10.11 -6.00 4.92
C THR A 97 -10.67 -7.26 5.58
N PHE A 98 -9.83 -8.27 5.83
CA PHE A 98 -10.25 -9.46 6.56
C PHE A 98 -10.72 -9.14 7.99
N VAL A 99 -10.02 -8.28 8.73
CA VAL A 99 -10.44 -7.89 10.09
C VAL A 99 -11.79 -7.15 10.10
N VAL A 100 -12.01 -6.25 9.14
CA VAL A 100 -13.28 -5.55 8.96
C VAL A 100 -14.40 -6.53 8.63
N LEU A 101 -14.19 -7.42 7.66
CA LEU A 101 -15.18 -8.44 7.26
C LEU A 101 -15.49 -9.41 8.40
N LEU A 102 -14.50 -9.80 9.20
CA LEU A 102 -14.69 -10.67 10.37
C LEU A 102 -15.50 -9.98 11.49
N SER A 103 -15.44 -8.65 11.54
CA SER A 103 -16.17 -7.83 12.51
C SER A 103 -17.60 -7.51 12.04
N ALA A 104 -17.90 -7.71 10.76
CA ALA A 104 -19.25 -7.70 10.23
C ALA A 104 -19.90 -9.09 10.41
N ASP A 105 -21.22 -9.16 10.56
CA ASP A 105 -21.97 -10.43 10.80
C ASP A 105 -21.85 -11.48 9.67
N ILE A 106 -21.15 -11.13 8.59
CA ILE A 106 -20.69 -12.01 7.54
C ILE A 106 -19.45 -12.75 8.05
N ASN A 107 -19.64 -13.76 8.91
CA ASN A 107 -18.56 -14.61 9.43
C ASN A 107 -17.86 -15.37 8.28
N PRO A 108 -16.74 -14.87 7.74
CA PRO A 108 -16.03 -15.55 6.67
C PRO A 108 -15.35 -16.76 7.31
N ALA A 109 -15.61 -17.96 6.77
CA ALA A 109 -15.19 -19.26 7.30
C ALA A 109 -13.66 -19.53 7.27
N CYS A 110 -12.83 -18.53 7.57
CA CYS A 110 -11.36 -18.58 7.51
C CYS A 110 -10.71 -18.37 8.89
N GLN A 111 -11.36 -18.77 9.98
CA GLN A 111 -10.71 -18.80 11.29
C GLN A 111 -10.06 -20.17 11.50
N LEU A 112 -8.73 -20.20 11.53
CA LEU A 112 -7.99 -21.43 11.73
C LEU A 112 -7.75 -21.64 13.23
N TRP A 113 -8.45 -22.61 13.80
CA TRP A 113 -8.34 -22.99 15.20
C TRP A 113 -7.54 -24.30 15.32
N MET A 114 -6.45 -24.28 16.07
CA MET A 114 -5.63 -25.45 16.36
C MET A 114 -5.58 -25.68 17.87
N LYS A 115 -6.12 -26.81 18.34
CA LYS A 115 -6.10 -27.23 19.77
C LYS A 115 -6.51 -26.12 20.76
N GLY A 116 -7.53 -25.33 20.42
CA GLY A 116 -8.03 -24.22 21.26
C GLY A 116 -7.29 -22.89 21.07
N TYR A 117 -6.23 -22.83 20.26
CA TYR A 117 -5.54 -21.59 19.88
C TYR A 117 -6.04 -21.10 18.52
N ARG A 118 -6.36 -19.80 18.43
CA ARG A 118 -6.65 -19.14 17.17
C ARG A 118 -5.32 -18.79 16.50
N VAL A 119 -5.08 -19.33 15.31
CA VAL A 119 -3.87 -19.03 14.54
C VAL A 119 -4.12 -17.75 13.75
N HIS A 120 -3.51 -16.65 14.20
CA HIS A 120 -3.56 -15.36 13.52
C HIS A 120 -2.74 -15.39 12.24
N HIS A 121 -3.14 -14.55 11.28
CA HIS A 121 -2.40 -14.42 10.03
C HIS A 121 -0.97 -13.88 10.24
N PHE A 122 -0.70 -13.30 11.40
CA PHE A 122 0.62 -13.02 11.95
C PHE A 122 1.64 -14.15 11.71
N PHE A 123 1.28 -15.41 12.02
CA PHE A 123 2.19 -16.54 11.89
C PHE A 123 2.48 -16.90 10.43
N PHE A 124 1.49 -16.74 9.54
CA PHE A 124 1.73 -16.85 8.10
C PHE A 124 2.68 -15.75 7.62
N GLY A 125 2.55 -14.52 8.16
CA GLY A 125 3.47 -13.42 7.90
C GLY A 125 4.92 -13.74 8.28
N ILE A 126 5.15 -14.31 9.47
CA ILE A 126 6.48 -14.80 9.90
C ILE A 126 7.00 -15.86 8.93
N GLY A 127 6.18 -16.84 8.55
CA GLY A 127 6.56 -17.88 7.59
C GLY A 127 6.99 -17.30 6.24
N LEU A 128 6.23 -16.34 5.70
CA LEU A 128 6.55 -15.64 4.46
C LEU A 128 7.87 -14.84 4.57
N LEU A 129 8.11 -14.17 5.70
CA LEU A 129 9.36 -13.45 5.96
C LEU A 129 10.57 -14.39 5.99
N VAL A 130 10.46 -15.51 6.71
CA VAL A 130 11.55 -16.50 6.82
C VAL A 130 11.86 -17.10 5.44
N ILE A 131 10.85 -17.54 4.70
CA ILE A 131 11.02 -18.12 3.37
C ILE A 131 11.55 -17.08 2.38
N GLY A 132 10.94 -15.89 2.36
CA GLY A 132 11.32 -14.79 1.47
C GLY A 132 12.76 -14.32 1.72
N GLY A 133 13.13 -14.11 2.99
CA GLY A 133 14.48 -13.73 3.40
C GLY A 133 15.50 -14.82 3.05
N TRP A 134 15.20 -16.08 3.38
CA TRP A 134 16.05 -17.23 3.03
C TRP A 134 16.30 -17.29 1.52
N LEU A 135 15.25 -17.27 0.69
CA LEU A 135 15.38 -17.29 -0.77
C LEU A 135 16.22 -16.12 -1.32
N GLY A 136 16.19 -14.96 -0.64
CA GLY A 136 16.97 -13.78 -1.00
C GLY A 136 18.48 -13.97 -0.84
N HIS A 137 18.92 -14.80 0.11
CA HIS A 137 20.35 -15.05 0.36
C HIS A 137 20.98 -16.06 -0.61
N PHE A 138 20.25 -17.12 -0.98
CA PHE A 138 20.84 -18.25 -1.71
C PHE A 138 20.94 -18.07 -3.23
N GLN A 139 20.19 -17.14 -3.84
CA GLN A 139 19.94 -17.18 -5.29
C GLN A 139 20.47 -15.94 -6.01
N HIS A 140 21.79 -15.91 -6.25
CA HIS A 140 22.42 -14.94 -7.14
C HIS A 140 22.19 -15.35 -8.61
N GLY A 141 21.22 -14.71 -9.28
CA GLY A 141 21.13 -14.75 -10.75
C GLY A 141 19.78 -15.21 -11.33
N ARG A 142 18.92 -15.89 -10.57
CA ARG A 142 17.58 -16.28 -11.03
C ARG A 142 16.55 -15.18 -10.77
N ARG A 143 16.29 -14.35 -11.80
CA ARG A 143 15.37 -13.20 -11.75
C ARG A 143 14.02 -13.50 -11.11
N LEU A 144 13.39 -14.62 -11.50
CA LEU A 144 12.09 -15.02 -10.98
C LEU A 144 12.12 -15.29 -9.47
N VAL A 145 13.15 -15.99 -8.99
CA VAL A 145 13.29 -16.34 -7.57
C VAL A 145 13.52 -15.08 -6.73
N THR A 146 14.30 -14.12 -7.24
CA THR A 146 14.50 -12.83 -6.58
C THR A 146 13.20 -12.05 -6.45
N TRP A 147 12.33 -12.06 -7.46
CA TRP A 147 11.03 -11.40 -7.40
C TRP A 147 10.06 -12.08 -6.44
N ILE A 148 10.03 -13.42 -6.44
CA ILE A 148 9.23 -14.19 -5.48
C ILE A 148 9.72 -13.90 -4.06
N SER A 149 11.02 -13.96 -3.81
CA SER A 149 11.63 -13.61 -2.52
C SER A 149 11.22 -12.21 -2.05
N ALA A 150 11.32 -11.21 -2.92
CA ALA A 150 10.90 -9.84 -2.65
C ALA A 150 9.41 -9.74 -2.29
N GLY A 151 8.54 -10.42 -3.05
CA GLY A 151 7.10 -10.43 -2.81
C GLY A 151 6.71 -11.13 -1.52
N LEU A 152 7.33 -12.27 -1.21
CA LEU A 152 7.14 -13.00 0.06
C LEU A 152 7.61 -12.16 1.24
N TYR A 153 8.76 -11.50 1.11
CA TYR A 153 9.30 -10.65 2.17
C TYR A 153 8.39 -9.44 2.45
N GLY A 154 8.01 -8.70 1.40
CA GLY A 154 7.09 -7.57 1.54
C GLY A 154 5.72 -7.99 2.06
N GLY A 155 5.15 -9.04 1.47
CA GLY A 155 3.85 -9.59 1.86
C GLY A 155 3.82 -10.11 3.31
N GLY A 156 4.87 -10.83 3.71
CA GLY A 156 5.01 -11.33 5.07
C GLY A 156 5.11 -10.19 6.09
N LEU A 157 5.87 -9.13 5.76
CA LEU A 157 5.98 -7.96 6.61
C LEU A 157 4.64 -7.23 6.78
N GLY A 158 3.84 -7.10 5.71
CA GLY A 158 2.55 -6.42 5.80
C GLY A 158 1.56 -7.16 6.70
N LEU A 159 1.52 -8.50 6.62
CA LEU A 159 0.74 -9.34 7.54
C LEU A 159 1.21 -9.23 9.00
N VAL A 160 2.51 -9.08 9.23
CA VAL A 160 3.06 -8.94 10.58
C VAL A 160 2.72 -7.57 11.18
N VAL A 161 2.89 -6.51 10.40
CA VAL A 161 2.63 -5.13 10.84
C VAL A 161 1.15 -4.88 11.13
N ASP A 162 0.26 -5.58 10.43
CA ASP A 162 -1.19 -5.56 10.66
C ASP A 162 -1.57 -5.86 12.12
N GLU A 163 -0.82 -6.75 12.77
CA GLU A 163 -1.06 -7.27 14.11
C GLU A 163 -0.26 -6.54 15.20
N PHE A 164 0.57 -5.55 14.84
CA PHE A 164 1.39 -4.81 15.82
C PHE A 164 0.55 -4.09 16.87
N GLY A 165 -0.57 -3.49 16.47
CA GLY A 165 -1.53 -2.90 17.38
C GLY A 165 -2.03 -3.91 18.40
N LEU A 166 -2.48 -5.08 17.95
CA LEU A 166 -2.94 -6.16 18.83
C LEU A 166 -1.85 -6.62 19.80
N LEU A 167 -0.63 -6.83 19.31
CA LEU A 167 0.48 -7.31 20.12
C LEU A 167 0.90 -6.29 21.19
N LEU A 168 0.96 -5.00 20.85
CA LEU A 168 1.38 -3.94 21.76
C LEU A 168 0.32 -3.59 22.80
N THR A 169 -0.95 -3.78 22.47
CA THR A 169 -2.08 -3.49 23.36
C THR A 169 -2.63 -4.72 24.06
N PHE A 170 -2.03 -5.90 23.84
CA PHE A 170 -2.45 -7.18 24.39
C PHE A 170 -3.92 -7.52 24.10
N GLY A 171 -4.38 -7.27 22.86
CA GLY A 171 -5.67 -7.76 22.39
C GLY A 171 -6.57 -6.75 21.66
N ASP A 172 -6.18 -5.48 21.54
CA ASP A 172 -6.95 -4.52 20.77
C ASP A 172 -6.58 -4.56 19.28
N TYR A 173 -7.45 -5.17 18.47
CA TYR A 173 -7.30 -5.26 17.00
C TYR A 173 -7.42 -3.92 16.27
N TRP A 174 -8.00 -2.91 16.92
CA TRP A 174 -8.26 -1.58 16.34
C TRP A 174 -7.25 -0.54 16.80
N ALA A 175 -6.27 -0.96 17.58
CA ALA A 175 -5.16 -0.18 18.07
C ALA A 175 -4.47 0.59 16.92
N ILE A 176 -4.42 1.93 17.04
CA ILE A 176 -3.89 2.84 16.01
C ILE A 176 -2.43 2.55 15.64
N GLN A 177 -1.70 1.87 16.52
CA GLN A 177 -0.30 1.52 16.38
C GLN A 177 -0.04 0.74 15.07
N SER A 178 -0.92 -0.16 14.64
CA SER A 178 -0.75 -0.86 13.34
C SER A 178 -0.66 0.13 12.16
N TYR A 179 -1.48 1.18 12.15
CA TYR A 179 -1.43 2.22 11.11
C TYR A 179 -0.17 3.09 11.22
N ILE A 180 0.25 3.43 12.44
CA ILE A 180 1.49 4.19 12.66
C ILE A 180 2.69 3.41 12.11
N PHE A 181 2.81 2.14 12.46
CA PHE A 181 3.90 1.29 11.95
C PHE A 181 3.81 1.08 10.44
N PHE A 182 2.60 0.92 9.90
CA PHE A 182 2.39 0.88 8.46
C PHE A 182 2.99 2.12 7.79
N VAL A 183 2.60 3.32 8.23
CA VAL A 183 3.10 4.60 7.68
C VAL A 183 4.61 4.70 7.81
N LEU A 184 5.18 4.40 8.98
CA LEU A 184 6.63 4.52 9.20
C LEU A 184 7.44 3.58 8.29
N ILE A 185 7.02 2.31 8.19
CA ILE A 185 7.72 1.29 7.40
C ILE A 185 7.55 1.55 5.90
N SER A 186 6.32 1.84 5.44
CA SER A 186 6.08 2.17 4.03
C SER A 186 6.80 3.45 3.62
N GLN A 187 6.87 4.47 4.48
CA GLN A 187 7.61 5.69 4.22
C GLN A 187 9.12 5.43 4.10
N PHE A 188 9.67 4.62 5.00
CA PHE A 188 11.08 4.21 4.92
C PHE A 188 11.38 3.50 3.58
N PHE A 189 10.57 2.51 3.20
CA PHE A 189 10.72 1.83 1.92
C PHE A 189 10.55 2.77 0.73
N LEU A 190 9.58 3.68 0.76
CA LEU A 190 9.35 4.67 -0.29
C LEU A 190 10.58 5.57 -0.47
N ILE A 191 11.16 6.08 0.61
CA ILE A 191 12.38 6.90 0.54
C ILE A 191 13.52 6.11 -0.10
N THR A 192 13.73 4.85 0.30
CA THR A 192 14.79 4.02 -0.30
C THR A 192 14.55 3.73 -1.78
N LEU A 193 13.29 3.54 -2.18
CA LEU A 193 12.87 3.34 -3.58
C LEU A 193 13.12 4.59 -4.42
N LEU A 194 12.76 5.77 -3.91
CA LEU A 194 12.95 7.05 -4.59
C LEU A 194 14.44 7.38 -4.72
N PHE A 195 15.24 7.07 -3.70
CA PHE A 195 16.69 7.25 -3.77
C PHE A 195 17.33 6.38 -4.85
N GLU A 196 16.95 5.10 -4.96
CA GLU A 196 17.42 4.25 -6.05
C GLU A 196 16.85 4.68 -7.41
N SER A 197 15.63 5.21 -7.44
CA SER A 197 15.03 5.78 -8.65
C SER A 197 15.87 6.95 -9.17
N TYR A 198 16.26 7.86 -8.29
CA TYR A 198 17.11 9.00 -8.62
C TYR A 198 18.48 8.57 -9.18
N LYS A 199 19.11 7.55 -8.56
CA LYS A 199 20.40 7.02 -9.07
C LYS A 199 20.28 6.45 -10.48
N VAL A 200 19.28 5.61 -10.72
CA VAL A 200 19.04 5.00 -12.03
C VAL A 200 18.76 6.07 -13.09
N PHE A 201 17.99 7.09 -12.73
CA PHE A 201 17.71 8.22 -13.60
C PHE A 201 18.99 8.98 -13.98
N ASN A 202 19.83 9.32 -13.01
CA ASN A 202 21.08 10.05 -13.26
C ASN A 202 22.07 9.24 -14.11
N ALA A 203 22.18 7.93 -13.84
CA ALA A 203 23.05 7.02 -14.60
C ALA A 203 22.62 6.84 -16.07
N SER A 204 21.35 7.10 -16.41
CA SER A 204 20.86 7.00 -17.80
C SER A 204 21.17 8.21 -18.67
N ARG A 205 21.60 9.32 -18.06
CA ARG A 205 21.95 10.57 -18.74
C ARG A 205 23.46 10.74 -18.96
N ALA A 206 24.26 9.95 -18.25
CA ALA A 206 25.72 9.87 -18.42
C ALA A 206 26.04 8.92 -19.58
#